data_AF-A0A7D5VM03-F1
#
_entry.id   AF-A0A7D5VM03-F1
#
_cell.length_a   1.000
_cell.length_b   1.000
_cell.length_c   1.000
_cell.angle_alpha   90.00
_cell.angle_beta   90.00
_cell.angle_gamma   90.00
#
_symmetry.space_group_name_H-M   'P 1'
#
loop_
_entity.id
_entity.type
_entity.pdbx_description
1 polymer ?
#
loop_
_entity_poly.entity_id
_entity_poly.type
_entity_poly.pdbx_seq_one_letter_code
_entity_poly.pdbx_strand_id
1 'polypeptide(L)'
;MTPDVPNGPASSLPPRAQAELTGTAWEELPHVCTGRHGVPDTPDILGAVLAADPARRVRATGDLYRLLLNQEQVFPATAPAALVLANLLDDPRTLAEDRWERRAGRRSLRAELLNWLASFADIARLDVEDGVGTAQALDAARAARPILHDRIADFCDADDPLVKEAALAATALLLADPSLTSSVPRYAPAVRKVLAVSADSYYRWIARERLAAWGEDVTCLVTAEEERRAALDRAGSLAEDPFGGQEQEQAVRWLEEQPEDTAAPERLGRQREDRTRPIPAAAHEPVPEPPVAAAGSEAGYRGPWRIAREEERAEWAFTPYVGVGPLHFGMTLEEITHVLGEGPAVSSYSHHGEGQQLDYADFTESGIRALFHDGRLGCVAADALTGPQVRLDAVPLTGCAPSQVEDWLVHRPTRPGGLAYSVAGDPVFADLGLAIRSQRAGDIVLTRPLFLLHDWLDLWHALPSEEWNCS
;
A
#
# COMPACT_ATOMS: atom_id res chain seq x y z
N MET A 1 0.88 50.69 -26.83
CA MET A 1 2.08 50.20 -26.11
C MET A 1 1.60 49.32 -24.97
N THR A 2 1.35 48.06 -25.28
CA THR A 2 1.19 46.97 -24.32
C THR A 2 2.59 46.41 -24.08
N PRO A 3 3.05 46.22 -22.82
CA PRO A 3 4.33 45.61 -22.58
C PRO A 3 4.22 44.11 -22.90
N ASP A 4 5.09 43.67 -23.80
CA ASP A 4 5.38 42.26 -24.07
C ASP A 4 5.74 41.56 -22.75
N VAL A 5 4.95 40.57 -22.37
CA VAL A 5 5.35 39.60 -21.35
C VAL A 5 6.14 38.52 -22.10
N PRO A 6 7.44 38.31 -21.82
CA PRO A 6 8.20 37.29 -22.49
C PRO A 6 7.74 35.91 -22.01
N ASN A 7 7.04 35.18 -22.88
CA ASN A 7 6.89 33.72 -22.79
C ASN A 7 8.29 33.08 -22.90
N GLY A 8 8.95 32.88 -21.76
CA GLY A 8 10.13 32.01 -21.64
C GLY A 8 9.71 30.56 -21.37
N PRO A 9 10.54 29.55 -21.72
CA PRO A 9 10.18 28.15 -21.54
C PRO A 9 10.22 27.77 -20.06
N ALA A 10 9.06 27.81 -19.40
CA ALA A 10 8.88 27.29 -18.05
C ALA A 10 8.78 25.76 -18.10
N SER A 11 9.89 25.05 -18.32
CA SER A 11 9.92 23.57 -18.26
C SER A 11 11.28 22.92 -18.05
N SER A 12 12.36 23.66 -17.77
CA SER A 12 13.69 23.05 -17.57
C SER A 12 13.96 22.74 -16.09
N LEU A 13 14.66 21.63 -15.83
CA LEU A 13 15.20 21.30 -14.51
C LEU A 13 16.32 22.29 -14.12
N PRO A 14 16.59 22.47 -12.82
CA PRO A 14 17.73 23.27 -12.38
C PRO A 14 19.05 22.67 -12.91
N PRO A 15 20.11 23.49 -13.16
CA PRO A 15 21.30 23.04 -13.89
C PRO A 15 22.00 21.80 -13.31
N ARG A 16 22.04 21.65 -11.98
CA ARG A 16 22.64 20.49 -11.32
C ARG A 16 21.83 19.22 -11.59
N ALA A 17 20.51 19.29 -11.40
CA ALA A 17 19.63 18.17 -11.69
C ALA A 17 19.60 17.83 -13.19
N GLN A 18 19.65 18.84 -14.06
CA GLN A 18 19.74 18.62 -15.50
C GLN A 18 21.06 17.93 -15.88
N ALA A 19 22.19 18.35 -15.31
CA ALA A 19 23.48 17.72 -15.55
C ALA A 19 23.50 16.25 -15.10
N GLU A 20 22.99 15.97 -13.89
CA GLU A 20 22.85 14.62 -13.33
C GLU A 20 21.95 13.75 -14.22
N LEU A 21 20.82 14.30 -14.65
CA LEU A 21 19.88 13.61 -15.54
C LEU A 21 20.51 13.28 -16.89
N THR A 22 21.23 14.22 -17.51
CA THR A 22 21.84 14.01 -18.84
C THR A 22 23.12 13.18 -18.81
N GLY A 23 23.81 13.14 -17.67
CA GLY A 23 25.04 12.37 -17.49
C GLY A 23 24.82 10.89 -17.18
N THR A 24 23.57 10.49 -16.95
CA THR A 24 23.18 9.13 -16.58
C THR A 24 22.70 8.35 -17.82
N ALA A 25 23.22 7.14 -18.03
CA ALA A 25 22.82 6.24 -19.12
C ALA A 25 21.53 5.48 -18.78
N TRP A 26 20.39 6.18 -18.82
CA TRP A 26 19.09 5.65 -18.37
C TRP A 26 18.61 4.42 -19.14
N GLU A 27 19.00 4.29 -20.41
CA GLU A 27 18.72 3.13 -21.24
C GLU A 27 19.27 1.80 -20.67
N GLU A 28 20.28 1.86 -19.81
CA GLU A 28 20.87 0.68 -19.14
C GLU A 28 20.30 0.45 -17.73
N LEU A 29 19.41 1.34 -17.28
CA LEU A 29 18.93 1.40 -15.90
C LEU A 29 17.41 1.20 -15.85
N PRO A 30 16.93 -0.05 -15.90
CA PRO A 30 15.50 -0.30 -15.82
C PRO A 30 14.96 -0.02 -14.41
N HIS A 31 13.76 0.54 -14.34
CA HIS A 31 12.83 0.42 -13.23
C HIS A 31 11.86 -0.76 -13.45
N VAL A 32 10.96 -1.04 -12.50
CA VAL A 32 10.12 -2.27 -12.44
C VAL A 32 9.29 -2.60 -13.69
N CYS A 33 8.96 -1.61 -14.50
CA CYS A 33 8.08 -1.75 -15.67
C CYS A 33 8.72 -1.21 -16.96
N THR A 34 10.04 -1.07 -16.99
CA THR A 34 10.77 -0.54 -18.16
C THR A 34 10.44 -1.36 -19.41
N GLY A 35 10.18 -0.68 -20.52
CA GLY A 35 9.83 -1.31 -21.80
C GLY A 35 8.38 -1.79 -21.91
N ARG A 36 7.54 -1.61 -20.89
CA ARG A 36 6.08 -1.85 -21.00
C ARG A 36 5.40 -0.69 -21.70
N HIS A 37 4.47 -1.00 -22.60
CA HIS A 37 3.73 0.00 -23.35
C HIS A 37 2.92 0.93 -22.43
N GLY A 38 3.05 2.25 -22.62
CA GLY A 38 2.30 3.26 -21.88
C GLY A 38 2.84 3.56 -20.48
N VAL A 39 3.99 2.98 -20.10
CA VAL A 39 4.70 3.31 -18.86
C VAL A 39 5.77 4.37 -19.18
N PRO A 40 5.83 5.49 -18.43
CA PRO A 40 6.85 6.52 -18.66
C PRO A 40 8.23 6.01 -18.24
N ASP A 41 9.26 6.40 -19.00
CA ASP A 41 10.65 6.13 -18.63
C ASP A 41 11.10 7.05 -17.48
N THR A 42 12.12 6.62 -16.72
CA THR A 42 12.62 7.36 -15.56
C THR A 42 12.93 8.83 -15.84
N PRO A 43 13.58 9.22 -16.96
CA PRO A 43 13.84 10.63 -17.26
C PRO A 43 12.58 11.48 -17.46
N ASP A 44 11.53 10.89 -18.04
CA ASP A 44 10.25 11.58 -18.26
C ASP A 44 9.53 11.83 -16.94
N ILE A 45 9.58 10.87 -16.02
CA ILE A 45 9.07 11.00 -14.66
C ILE A 45 9.81 12.13 -13.95
N LEU A 46 11.14 12.09 -13.92
CA LEU A 46 11.99 13.09 -13.25
C LEU A 46 11.80 14.50 -13.83
N GLY A 47 11.66 14.62 -15.16
CA GLY A 47 11.36 15.88 -15.82
C GLY A 47 9.96 16.44 -15.48
N ALA A 48 9.01 15.57 -15.15
CA ALA A 48 7.64 15.94 -14.80
C ALA A 48 7.44 16.33 -13.32
N VAL A 49 8.39 16.03 -12.43
CA VAL A 49 8.32 16.39 -10.99
C VAL A 49 8.16 17.89 -10.77
N LEU A 50 8.82 18.73 -11.58
CA LEU A 50 8.70 20.20 -11.52
C LEU A 50 7.73 20.77 -12.57
N ALA A 51 6.80 19.96 -13.07
CA ALA A 51 5.79 20.42 -14.02
C ALA A 51 4.94 21.56 -13.42
N ALA A 52 4.61 22.56 -14.26
CA ALA A 52 3.72 23.64 -13.88
C ALA A 52 2.29 23.15 -13.61
N ASP A 53 1.85 22.11 -14.33
CA ASP A 53 0.56 21.44 -14.12
C ASP A 53 0.60 20.58 -12.83
N PRO A 54 -0.21 20.90 -11.81
CA PRO A 54 -0.27 20.13 -10.56
C PRO A 54 -0.63 18.66 -10.78
N ALA A 55 -1.53 18.37 -11.72
CA ALA A 55 -1.97 16.99 -11.96
C ALA A 55 -0.83 16.14 -12.54
N ARG A 56 -0.02 16.71 -13.43
CA ARG A 56 1.17 16.06 -13.98
C ARG A 56 2.25 15.87 -12.90
N ARG A 57 2.44 16.86 -12.02
CA ARG A 57 3.38 16.78 -10.90
C ARG A 57 2.98 15.69 -9.90
N VAL A 58 1.72 15.64 -9.47
CA VAL A 58 1.21 14.60 -8.55
C VAL A 58 1.39 13.21 -9.15
N ARG A 59 1.03 13.01 -10.42
CA ARG A 59 1.27 11.74 -11.12
C ARG A 59 2.75 11.36 -11.17
N ALA A 60 3.62 12.31 -11.49
CA ALA A 60 5.06 12.05 -11.53
C ALA A 60 5.60 11.62 -10.16
N THR A 61 5.18 12.28 -9.08
CA THR A 61 5.57 11.88 -7.71
C THR A 61 5.02 10.50 -7.33
N GLY A 62 3.78 10.19 -7.72
CA GLY A 62 3.21 8.85 -7.55
C GLY A 62 4.00 7.78 -8.32
N ASP A 63 4.39 8.08 -9.56
CA ASP A 63 5.22 7.21 -10.38
C ASP A 63 6.63 6.99 -9.78
N LEU A 64 7.22 7.97 -9.09
CA LEU A 64 8.48 7.76 -8.36
C LEU A 64 8.35 6.64 -7.32
N TYR A 65 7.25 6.58 -6.57
CA TYR A 65 7.02 5.49 -5.62
C TYR A 65 6.67 4.18 -6.32
N ARG A 66 5.72 4.24 -7.25
CA ARG A 66 5.18 3.07 -7.94
C ARG A 66 6.20 2.34 -8.81
N LEU A 67 7.14 3.08 -9.42
CA LEU A 67 8.06 2.53 -10.42
C LEU A 67 9.48 2.35 -9.89
N LEU A 68 9.97 3.26 -9.04
CA LEU A 68 11.36 3.26 -8.58
C LEU A 68 11.53 2.71 -7.15
N LEU A 69 10.45 2.60 -6.37
CA LEU A 69 10.43 2.00 -5.03
C LEU A 69 9.28 0.99 -4.89
N ASN A 70 8.95 0.28 -5.99
CA ASN A 70 7.86 -0.69 -6.00
C ASN A 70 8.11 -1.79 -4.97
N GLN A 71 7.10 -2.10 -4.15
CA GLN A 71 7.18 -3.13 -3.11
C GLN A 71 8.43 -3.01 -2.23
N GLU A 72 8.84 -1.78 -1.93
CA GLU A 72 10.00 -1.49 -1.09
C GLU A 72 11.32 -2.06 -1.64
N GLN A 73 11.42 -2.18 -2.97
CA GLN A 73 12.63 -2.62 -3.65
C GLN A 73 13.34 -1.47 -4.37
N VAL A 74 14.67 -1.54 -4.44
CA VAL A 74 15.49 -0.70 -5.31
C VAL A 74 15.74 -1.37 -6.66
N PHE A 75 15.69 -0.56 -7.71
CA PHE A 75 15.98 -0.92 -9.09
C PHE A 75 17.26 -0.21 -9.56
N PRO A 76 17.90 -0.64 -10.65
CA PRO A 76 19.06 0.05 -11.23
C PRO A 76 18.86 1.57 -11.41
N ALA A 77 17.64 2.00 -11.77
CA ALA A 77 17.30 3.42 -11.93
C ALA A 77 17.17 4.21 -10.61
N THR A 78 16.98 3.53 -9.48
CA THR A 78 16.54 4.18 -8.23
C THR A 78 17.60 5.08 -7.62
N ALA A 79 18.86 4.62 -7.53
CA ALA A 79 19.93 5.41 -6.93
C ALA A 79 20.26 6.68 -7.76
N PRO A 80 20.39 6.62 -9.10
CA PRO A 80 20.54 7.82 -9.91
C PRO A 80 19.35 8.77 -9.82
N ALA A 81 18.11 8.23 -9.75
CA ALA A 81 16.93 9.05 -9.55
C ALA A 81 16.97 9.81 -8.21
N ALA A 82 17.41 9.16 -7.12
CA ALA A 82 17.60 9.81 -5.83
C ALA A 82 18.56 11.00 -5.89
N LEU A 83 19.66 10.86 -6.63
CA LEU A 83 20.64 11.96 -6.84
C LEU A 83 20.04 13.12 -7.63
N VAL A 84 19.24 12.85 -8.66
CA VAL A 84 18.52 13.89 -9.40
C VAL A 84 17.54 14.62 -8.47
N LEU A 85 16.72 13.88 -7.71
CA LEU A 85 15.72 14.46 -6.80
C LEU A 85 16.36 15.31 -5.69
N ALA A 86 17.49 14.88 -5.12
CA ALA A 86 18.24 15.67 -4.15
C ALA A 86 18.70 17.02 -4.73
N ASN A 87 19.04 17.07 -6.02
CA ASN A 87 19.39 18.31 -6.71
C ASN A 87 18.17 19.20 -7.06
N LEU A 88 16.93 18.72 -6.85
CA LEU A 88 15.71 19.52 -7.02
C LEU A 88 15.31 20.26 -5.74
N LEU A 89 15.78 19.83 -4.56
CA LEU A 89 15.29 20.33 -3.26
C LEU A 89 15.46 21.85 -3.11
N ASP A 90 16.54 22.42 -3.65
CA ASP A 90 16.82 23.86 -3.62
C ASP A 90 15.92 24.69 -4.57
N ASP A 91 15.22 24.05 -5.51
CA ASP A 91 14.39 24.76 -6.49
C ASP A 91 13.15 25.35 -5.80
N PRO A 92 12.84 26.64 -5.97
CA PRO A 92 11.69 27.27 -5.32
C PRO A 92 10.34 26.67 -5.76
N ARG A 93 10.27 26.01 -6.92
CA ARG A 93 9.05 25.30 -7.35
C ARG A 93 8.70 24.14 -6.43
N THR A 94 9.65 23.61 -5.66
CA THR A 94 9.38 22.59 -4.64
C THR A 94 8.60 23.11 -3.44
N LEU A 95 8.41 24.43 -3.30
CA LEU A 95 7.53 25.02 -2.29
C LEU A 95 6.04 24.87 -2.63
N ALA A 96 5.69 24.43 -3.84
CA ALA A 96 4.30 24.23 -4.23
C ALA A 96 3.64 23.16 -3.34
N GLU A 97 2.45 23.46 -2.81
CA GLU A 97 1.67 22.55 -1.97
C GLU A 97 0.63 21.77 -2.77
N ASP A 98 0.58 20.46 -2.56
CA ASP A 98 -0.45 19.58 -3.11
C ASP A 98 -0.86 18.50 -2.08
N ARG A 99 -1.85 17.68 -2.45
CA ARG A 99 -2.14 16.40 -1.79
C ARG A 99 -1.41 15.30 -2.54
N TRP A 100 -0.80 14.37 -1.81
CA TRP A 100 0.03 13.31 -2.37
C TRP A 100 -0.53 11.95 -1.97
N GLU A 101 -0.52 10.99 -2.89
CA GLU A 101 -1.28 9.73 -2.73
C GLU A 101 -0.79 8.84 -1.57
N ARG A 102 0.49 8.92 -1.18
CA ARG A 102 1.09 8.01 -0.19
C ARG A 102 0.83 8.39 1.26
N ARG A 103 0.53 9.65 1.54
CA ARG A 103 0.41 10.16 2.90
C ARG A 103 -0.76 11.14 2.98
N ALA A 104 -1.49 11.12 4.09
CA ALA A 104 -2.60 12.05 4.30
C ALA A 104 -2.11 13.51 4.37
N GLY A 105 -3.03 14.44 4.09
CA GLY A 105 -2.82 15.88 4.26
C GLY A 105 -2.13 16.61 3.08
N ARG A 106 -2.09 17.94 3.19
CA ARG A 106 -1.38 18.81 2.22
C ARG A 106 0.03 19.10 2.72
N ARG A 107 1.00 19.07 1.82
CA ARG A 107 2.40 19.45 2.10
C ARG A 107 3.09 19.97 0.85
N SER A 108 4.20 20.68 1.05
CA SER A 108 5.06 21.11 -0.06
C SER A 108 5.64 19.92 -0.81
N LEU A 109 5.86 20.08 -2.12
CA LEU A 109 6.57 19.09 -2.94
C LEU A 109 7.94 18.76 -2.32
N ARG A 110 8.63 19.74 -1.73
CA ARG A 110 9.91 19.54 -1.04
C ARG A 110 9.80 18.51 0.08
N ALA A 111 8.80 18.64 0.95
CA ALA A 111 8.56 17.66 2.01
C ALA A 111 8.27 16.28 1.42
N GLU A 112 7.53 16.20 0.32
CA GLU A 112 7.23 14.93 -0.36
C GLU A 112 8.44 14.29 -1.05
N LEU A 113 9.34 15.09 -1.62
CA LEU A 113 10.60 14.57 -2.18
C LEU A 113 11.54 14.07 -1.08
N LEU A 114 11.63 14.77 0.05
CA LEU A 114 12.37 14.31 1.23
C LEU A 114 11.79 13.01 1.80
N ASN A 115 10.47 12.89 1.79
CA ASN A 115 9.76 11.66 2.12
C ASN A 115 10.12 10.50 1.21
N TRP A 116 10.21 10.74 -0.10
CA TRP A 116 10.64 9.73 -1.05
C TRP A 116 12.10 9.32 -0.78
N LEU A 117 12.97 10.30 -0.48
CA LEU A 117 14.38 10.06 -0.12
C LEU A 117 14.51 9.31 1.21
N ALA A 118 13.60 9.52 2.17
CA ALA A 118 13.54 8.74 3.41
C ALA A 118 13.19 7.27 3.10
N SER A 119 12.15 7.00 2.31
CA SER A 119 11.81 5.63 1.89
C SER A 119 12.97 4.95 1.14
N PHE A 120 13.64 5.68 0.24
CA PHE A 120 14.85 5.17 -0.42
C PHE A 120 15.95 4.83 0.59
N ALA A 121 16.24 5.71 1.55
CA ALA A 121 17.28 5.50 2.56
C ALA A 121 16.96 4.33 3.50
N ASP A 122 15.67 4.12 3.79
CA ASP A 122 15.19 2.96 4.55
C ASP A 122 15.53 1.66 3.81
N ILE A 123 15.18 1.58 2.53
CA ILE A 123 15.47 0.38 1.71
C ILE A 123 16.98 0.19 1.53
N ALA A 124 17.73 1.27 1.30
CA ALA A 124 19.19 1.21 1.07
C ALA A 124 20.01 0.76 2.29
N ARG A 125 19.42 0.75 3.50
CA ARG A 125 20.08 0.24 4.70
C ARG A 125 19.94 -1.27 4.88
N LEU A 126 18.97 -1.87 4.21
CA LEU A 126 18.66 -3.31 4.26
C LEU A 126 19.65 -4.10 3.40
N ASP A 127 19.70 -5.42 3.60
CA ASP A 127 20.57 -6.35 2.91
C ASP A 127 19.86 -7.10 1.77
N VAL A 128 20.65 -7.71 0.88
CA VAL A 128 20.10 -8.49 -0.26
C VAL A 128 19.19 -9.62 0.22
N GLU A 129 19.50 -10.18 1.40
CA GLU A 129 18.73 -11.24 2.05
C GLU A 129 17.30 -10.80 2.43
N ASP A 130 17.07 -9.49 2.56
CA ASP A 130 15.76 -8.90 2.83
C ASP A 130 14.88 -8.80 1.56
N GLY A 131 15.38 -9.26 0.40
CA GLY A 131 14.60 -9.27 -0.85
C GLY A 131 14.38 -7.90 -1.49
N VAL A 132 15.11 -6.88 -1.03
CA VAL A 132 14.88 -5.47 -1.39
C VAL A 132 15.57 -4.98 -2.67
N GLY A 133 16.21 -5.88 -3.41
CA GLY A 133 16.85 -5.55 -4.69
C GLY A 133 18.06 -6.41 -5.00
N THR A 134 18.63 -6.22 -6.19
CA THR A 134 19.88 -6.91 -6.56
C THR A 134 21.06 -6.34 -5.79
N ALA A 135 22.11 -7.14 -5.56
CA ALA A 135 23.34 -6.68 -4.92
C ALA A 135 23.91 -5.41 -5.60
N GLN A 136 23.90 -5.37 -6.93
CA GLN A 136 24.36 -4.21 -7.69
C GLN A 136 23.51 -2.96 -7.46
N ALA A 137 22.18 -3.09 -7.42
CA ALA A 137 21.29 -1.96 -7.18
C ALA A 137 21.43 -1.43 -5.73
N LEU A 138 21.59 -2.33 -4.76
CA LEU A 138 21.82 -1.96 -3.36
C LEU A 138 23.19 -1.32 -3.14
N ASP A 139 24.25 -1.82 -3.79
CA ASP A 139 25.58 -1.20 -3.72
C ASP A 139 25.55 0.23 -4.29
N ALA A 140 24.86 0.44 -5.41
CA ALA A 140 24.64 1.77 -5.97
C ALA A 140 23.83 2.67 -5.02
N ALA A 141 22.79 2.12 -4.40
CA ALA A 141 21.97 2.86 -3.43
C ALA A 141 22.78 3.28 -2.19
N ARG A 142 23.61 2.38 -1.66
CA ARG A 142 24.50 2.65 -0.53
C ARG A 142 25.55 3.69 -0.86
N ALA A 143 26.13 3.62 -2.06
CA ALA A 143 27.11 4.59 -2.55
C ALA A 143 26.54 6.02 -2.67
N ALA A 144 25.23 6.16 -2.90
CA ALA A 144 24.58 7.46 -2.96
C ALA A 144 24.39 8.12 -1.58
N ARG A 145 24.39 7.35 -0.48
CA ARG A 145 23.98 7.85 0.85
C ARG A 145 24.78 9.06 1.36
N PRO A 146 26.13 9.11 1.26
CA PRO A 146 26.88 10.28 1.71
C PRO A 146 26.54 11.55 0.91
N ILE A 147 26.36 11.41 -0.40
CA ILE A 147 26.01 12.54 -1.28
C ILE A 147 24.62 13.07 -0.92
N LEU A 148 23.66 12.16 -0.68
CA LEU A 148 22.30 12.53 -0.26
C LEU A 148 22.31 13.20 1.11
N HIS A 149 23.09 12.69 2.07
CA HIS A 149 23.22 13.30 3.40
C HIS A 149 23.66 14.76 3.29
N ASP A 150 24.69 15.04 2.51
CA ASP A 150 25.22 16.40 2.32
C ASP A 150 24.19 17.34 1.67
N ARG A 151 23.35 16.82 0.77
CA ARG A 151 22.29 17.60 0.11
C ARG A 151 21.09 17.86 1.02
N ILE A 152 20.78 16.95 1.93
CA ILE A 152 19.60 17.03 2.80
C ILE A 152 19.90 17.83 4.08
N ALA A 153 21.16 17.88 4.52
CA ALA A 153 21.57 18.47 5.79
C ALA A 153 21.03 19.89 6.03
N ASP A 154 20.96 20.73 4.99
CA ASP A 154 20.47 22.10 5.08
C ASP A 154 18.97 22.19 5.41
N PHE A 155 18.20 21.13 5.11
CA PHE A 155 16.75 21.07 5.35
C PHE A 155 16.39 20.55 6.74
N CYS A 156 17.34 19.97 7.48
CA CYS A 156 17.12 19.50 8.86
C CYS A 156 16.84 20.62 9.86
N ASP A 157 17.15 21.86 9.48
CA ASP A 157 16.88 23.07 10.27
C ASP A 157 15.88 24.02 9.57
N ALA A 158 15.11 23.52 8.59
CA ALA A 158 14.12 24.31 7.87
C ALA A 158 13.03 24.89 8.80
N ASP A 159 12.54 26.09 8.45
CA ASP A 159 11.44 26.75 9.15
C ASP A 159 10.09 26.04 8.97
N ASP A 160 9.89 25.38 7.82
CA ASP A 160 8.71 24.55 7.56
C ASP A 160 8.84 23.24 8.36
N PRO A 161 7.95 22.98 9.33
CA PRO A 161 8.04 21.80 10.19
C PRO A 161 7.94 20.49 9.41
N LEU A 162 7.16 20.43 8.32
CA LEU A 162 7.01 19.21 7.53
C LEU A 162 8.26 18.89 6.72
N VAL A 163 8.92 19.93 6.20
CA VAL A 163 10.22 19.79 5.52
C VAL A 163 11.29 19.35 6.52
N LYS A 164 11.30 19.98 7.71
CA LYS A 164 12.23 19.64 8.78
C LYS A 164 12.09 18.19 9.25
N GLU A 165 10.87 17.73 9.48
CA GLU A 165 10.59 16.34 9.87
C GLU A 165 11.04 15.36 8.78
N ALA A 166 10.65 15.60 7.52
CA ALA A 166 11.03 14.72 6.41
C ALA A 166 12.56 14.67 6.20
N ALA A 167 13.24 15.81 6.32
CA ALA A 167 14.70 15.88 6.23
C ALA A 167 15.39 15.13 7.37
N LEU A 168 14.95 15.32 8.61
CA LEU A 168 15.47 14.59 9.76
C LEU A 168 15.24 13.08 9.64
N ALA A 169 14.09 12.66 9.12
CA ALA A 169 13.77 11.26 8.88
C ALA A 169 14.71 10.64 7.83
N ALA A 170 14.88 11.30 6.68
CA ALA A 170 15.81 10.85 5.65
C ALA A 170 17.25 10.82 6.18
N THR A 171 17.72 11.86 6.86
CA THR A 171 19.04 11.90 7.47
C THR A 171 19.24 10.76 8.48
N ALA A 172 18.29 10.52 9.39
CA ALA A 172 18.43 9.46 10.39
C ALA A 172 18.63 8.07 9.78
N LEU A 173 17.95 7.79 8.68
CA LEU A 173 18.09 6.53 7.92
C LEU A 173 19.42 6.48 7.14
N LEU A 174 19.84 7.59 6.51
CA LEU A 174 21.12 7.67 5.80
C LEU A 174 22.32 7.42 6.73
N LEU A 175 22.23 7.82 8.00
CA LEU A 175 23.25 7.58 9.03
C LEU A 175 23.41 6.09 9.41
N ALA A 176 22.65 5.16 8.80
CA ALA A 176 22.99 3.74 8.81
C ALA A 176 24.29 3.44 8.03
N ASP A 177 24.73 4.35 7.16
CA ASP A 177 26.02 4.24 6.51
C ASP A 177 27.18 4.40 7.52
N PRO A 178 28.13 3.44 7.59
CA PRO A 178 29.26 3.53 8.52
C PRO A 178 30.10 4.80 8.36
N SER A 179 30.21 5.34 7.14
CA SER A 179 30.98 6.56 6.85
C SER A 179 30.38 7.81 7.48
N LEU A 180 29.08 7.79 7.81
CA LEU A 180 28.35 8.92 8.37
C LEU A 180 28.18 8.85 9.89
N THR A 181 28.64 7.77 10.54
CA THR A 181 28.48 7.54 11.99
C THR A 181 28.99 8.70 12.85
N SER A 182 30.02 9.43 12.40
CA SER A 182 30.56 10.62 13.08
C SER A 182 29.55 11.77 13.22
N SER A 183 28.50 11.78 12.38
CA SER A 183 27.44 12.78 12.39
C SER A 183 26.29 12.45 13.34
N VAL A 184 26.23 11.23 13.89
CA VAL A 184 25.15 10.80 14.80
C VAL A 184 24.94 11.76 16.00
N PRO A 185 25.98 12.21 16.73
CA PRO A 185 25.80 13.11 17.86
C PRO A 185 25.17 14.46 17.50
N ARG A 186 25.28 14.89 16.23
CA ARG A 186 24.66 16.13 15.73
C ARG A 186 23.14 15.98 15.60
N TYR A 187 22.68 14.83 15.12
CA TYR A 187 21.26 14.64 14.73
C TYR A 187 20.42 13.92 15.78
N ALA A 188 21.01 13.05 16.63
CA ALA A 188 20.28 12.29 17.63
C ALA A 188 19.37 13.15 18.55
N PRO A 189 19.81 14.33 19.06
CA PRO A 189 18.94 15.19 19.85
C PRO A 189 17.73 15.72 19.07
N ALA A 190 17.92 16.06 17.79
CA ALA A 190 16.86 16.57 16.93
C ALA A 190 15.87 15.46 16.56
N VAL A 191 16.35 14.26 16.24
CA VAL A 191 15.52 13.07 15.98
C VAL A 191 14.62 12.77 17.18
N ARG A 192 15.19 12.73 18.39
CA ARG A 192 14.40 12.51 19.61
C ARG A 192 13.40 13.62 19.87
N LYS A 193 13.79 14.89 19.71
CA LYS A 193 12.93 16.03 20.04
C LYS A 193 11.79 16.24 19.03
N VAL A 194 12.03 15.91 17.76
CA VAL A 194 11.12 16.23 16.65
C VAL A 194 10.38 14.98 16.19
N LEU A 195 11.10 13.94 15.75
CA LEU A 195 10.46 12.78 15.11
C LEU A 195 9.71 11.90 16.12
N ALA A 196 10.24 11.73 17.34
CA ALA A 196 9.60 10.86 18.35
C ALA A 196 8.23 11.36 18.84
N VAL A 197 7.91 12.64 18.59
CA VAL A 197 6.62 13.26 18.94
C VAL A 197 5.83 13.71 17.70
N SER A 198 6.27 13.32 16.50
CA SER A 198 5.56 13.68 15.26
C SER A 198 4.17 13.03 15.23
N ALA A 199 3.24 13.70 14.54
CA ALA A 199 1.95 13.13 14.20
C ALA A 199 2.07 11.87 13.32
N ASP A 200 3.12 11.81 12.49
CA ASP A 200 3.41 10.72 11.57
C ASP A 200 3.99 9.50 12.31
N SER A 201 3.27 8.37 12.27
CA SER A 201 3.72 7.12 12.91
C SER A 201 5.01 6.55 12.33
N TYR A 202 5.24 6.73 11.04
CA TYR A 202 6.46 6.26 10.39
C TYR A 202 7.66 7.05 10.90
N TYR A 203 7.54 8.36 11.10
CA TYR A 203 8.60 9.15 11.73
C TYR A 203 8.85 8.75 13.19
N ARG A 204 7.80 8.47 13.98
CA ARG A 204 7.98 7.95 15.35
C ARG A 204 8.66 6.59 15.36
N TRP A 205 8.36 5.72 14.40
CA TRP A 205 9.06 4.45 14.22
C TRP A 205 10.54 4.66 13.86
N ILE A 206 10.86 5.50 12.86
CA ILE A 206 12.24 5.87 12.51
C ILE A 206 12.98 6.37 13.75
N ALA A 207 12.37 7.27 14.53
CA ALA A 207 12.99 7.80 15.73
C ALA A 207 13.38 6.70 16.71
N ARG A 208 12.48 5.75 17.00
CA ARG A 208 12.75 4.64 17.91
C ARG A 208 13.81 3.69 17.35
N GLU A 209 13.70 3.29 16.09
CA GLU A 209 14.65 2.37 15.45
C GLU A 209 16.05 2.96 15.40
N ARG A 210 16.19 4.20 14.90
CA ARG A 210 17.50 4.86 14.76
C ARG A 210 18.15 5.20 16.09
N LEU A 211 17.39 5.72 17.06
CA LEU A 211 17.94 5.99 18.40
C LEU A 211 18.43 4.68 19.06
N ALA A 212 17.64 3.61 18.99
CA ALA A 212 18.07 2.31 19.52
C ALA A 212 19.35 1.81 18.85
N ALA A 213 19.45 1.91 17.52
CA ALA A 213 20.64 1.54 16.77
C ALA A 213 21.89 2.36 17.15
N TRP A 214 21.71 3.60 17.63
CA TRP A 214 22.78 4.46 18.13
C TRP A 214 23.12 4.25 19.61
N GLY A 215 22.47 3.27 20.27
CA GLY A 215 22.69 2.95 21.69
C GLY A 215 22.01 3.90 22.66
N GLU A 216 21.04 4.68 22.20
CA GLU A 216 20.24 5.58 23.02
C GLU A 216 19.11 4.81 23.74
N ASP A 217 18.76 5.23 24.96
CA ASP A 217 17.58 4.66 25.65
C ASP A 217 16.29 5.16 24.98
N VAL A 218 15.48 4.19 24.54
CA VAL A 218 14.19 4.40 23.87
C VAL A 218 13.02 3.83 24.67
N THR A 219 13.25 3.31 25.88
CA THR A 219 12.22 2.64 26.69
C THR A 219 10.99 3.54 26.89
N CYS A 220 11.22 4.81 27.22
CA CYS A 220 10.13 5.78 27.39
C CYS A 220 9.35 6.06 26.10
N LEU A 221 10.01 5.99 24.93
CA LEU A 221 9.38 6.18 23.63
C LEU A 221 8.55 4.96 23.21
N VAL A 222 9.03 3.76 23.53
CA VAL A 222 8.29 2.51 23.31
C VAL A 222 7.02 2.50 24.16
N THR A 223 7.15 2.75 25.47
CA THR A 223 5.99 2.83 26.37
C THR A 223 4.99 3.89 25.94
N ALA A 224 5.45 5.08 25.54
CA ALA A 224 4.55 6.13 25.06
C ALA A 224 3.78 5.73 23.78
N GLU A 225 4.40 4.99 22.85
CA GLU A 225 3.72 4.50 21.65
C GLU A 225 2.71 3.39 21.98
N GLU A 226 3.06 2.46 22.87
CA GLU A 226 2.14 1.42 23.35
C GLU A 226 0.92 2.03 24.07
N GLU A 227 1.13 3.02 24.93
CA GLU A 227 0.06 3.76 25.60
C GLU A 227 -0.83 4.50 24.60
N ARG A 228 -0.23 5.15 23.59
CA ARG A 228 -0.95 5.82 22.51
C ARG A 228 -1.77 4.84 21.69
N ARG A 229 -1.20 3.70 21.29
CA ARG A 229 -1.91 2.66 20.53
C ARG A 229 -3.09 2.12 21.34
N ALA A 230 -2.85 1.75 22.59
CA ALA A 230 -3.89 1.26 23.47
C ALA A 230 -4.99 2.31 23.73
N ALA A 231 -4.65 3.60 23.77
CA ALA A 231 -5.65 4.67 23.87
C ALA A 231 -6.49 4.80 22.59
N LEU A 232 -5.85 4.74 21.41
CA LEU A 232 -6.54 4.73 20.12
C LEU A 232 -7.47 3.53 19.97
N ASP A 233 -7.02 2.32 20.33
CA ASP A 233 -7.82 1.10 20.24
C ASP A 233 -9.02 1.13 21.18
N ARG A 234 -8.83 1.61 22.43
CA ARG A 234 -9.94 1.81 23.38
C ARG A 234 -10.94 2.84 22.86
N ALA A 235 -10.47 3.97 22.35
CA ALA A 235 -11.35 5.01 21.82
C ALA A 235 -12.06 4.54 20.54
N GLY A 236 -11.39 3.77 19.67
CA GLY A 236 -11.99 3.15 18.50
C GLY A 236 -13.12 2.18 18.88
N SER A 237 -12.85 1.29 19.83
CA SER A 237 -13.84 0.33 20.35
C SER A 237 -15.07 1.04 20.95
N LEU A 238 -14.85 2.12 21.71
CA LEU A 238 -15.94 2.91 22.30
C LEU A 238 -16.72 3.72 21.25
N ALA A 239 -16.05 4.24 20.22
CA ALA A 239 -16.69 4.97 19.13
C ALA A 239 -17.59 4.06 18.27
N GLU A 240 -17.22 2.80 18.12
CA GLU A 240 -17.98 1.79 17.37
C GLU A 240 -19.13 1.16 18.15
N ASP A 241 -19.20 1.32 19.47
CA ASP A 241 -20.31 0.81 20.29
C ASP A 241 -21.61 1.58 20.03
N PRO A 242 -22.62 0.99 19.35
CA PRO A 242 -23.86 1.68 19.00
C PRO A 242 -24.75 1.96 20.23
N PHE A 243 -24.38 1.46 21.41
CA PHE A 243 -25.09 1.67 22.67
C PHE A 243 -24.29 2.49 23.70
N GLY A 244 -23.10 3.01 23.33
CA GLY A 244 -22.16 3.65 24.24
C GLY A 244 -22.55 5.06 24.73
N GLY A 245 -23.63 5.64 24.20
CA GLY A 245 -24.22 6.90 24.68
C GLY A 245 -23.19 8.05 24.80
N GLN A 246 -23.04 8.61 26.00
CA GLN A 246 -22.09 9.71 26.26
C GLN A 246 -20.62 9.30 26.12
N GLU A 247 -20.27 8.04 26.40
CA GLU A 247 -18.90 7.54 26.30
C GLU A 247 -18.48 7.37 24.84
N GLN A 248 -19.41 6.91 23.98
CA GLN A 248 -19.23 6.87 22.53
C GLN A 248 -19.00 8.28 21.96
N GLU A 249 -19.85 9.25 22.31
CA GLU A 249 -19.72 10.64 21.85
C GLU A 249 -18.39 11.28 22.25
N GLN A 250 -17.92 11.00 23.47
CA GLN A 250 -16.62 11.46 23.97
C GLN A 250 -15.46 10.79 23.22
N ALA A 251 -15.55 9.49 22.95
CA ALA A 251 -14.54 8.75 22.20
C ALA A 251 -14.42 9.23 20.75
N VAL A 252 -15.55 9.46 20.06
CA VAL A 252 -15.57 10.05 18.70
C VAL A 252 -14.91 11.43 18.69
N ARG A 253 -15.26 12.30 19.64
CA ARG A 253 -14.66 13.63 19.74
C ARG A 253 -13.15 13.56 20.02
N TRP A 254 -12.73 12.70 20.93
CA TRP A 254 -11.32 12.53 21.25
C TRP A 254 -10.50 12.01 20.06
N LEU A 255 -11.06 11.08 19.27
CA LEU A 255 -10.46 10.58 18.02
C LEU A 255 -10.34 11.70 16.97
N GLU A 256 -11.34 12.57 16.85
CA GLU A 256 -11.29 13.73 15.95
C GLU A 256 -10.28 14.80 16.37
N GLU A 257 -9.97 14.88 17.65
CA GLU A 257 -8.95 15.77 18.21
C GLU A 257 -7.52 15.23 18.07
N GLN A 258 -7.36 13.93 17.76
CA GLN A 258 -6.03 13.37 17.53
C GLN A 258 -5.42 13.92 16.23
N PRO A 259 -4.13 14.27 16.23
CA PRO A 259 -3.46 14.68 15.00
C PRO A 259 -3.53 13.53 13.99
N GLU A 260 -3.94 13.85 12.76
CA GLU A 260 -4.04 12.90 11.66
C GLU A 260 -2.67 12.24 11.44
N ASP A 261 -2.63 10.91 11.54
CA ASP A 261 -1.42 10.16 11.33
C ASP A 261 -1.14 10.11 9.83
N THR A 262 -0.21 10.95 9.37
CA THR A 262 0.01 11.15 7.93
C THR A 262 0.59 9.93 7.23
N ALA A 263 1.18 8.99 7.97
CA ALA A 263 1.66 7.71 7.45
C ALA A 263 0.61 6.60 7.55
N ALA A 264 -0.43 6.77 8.37
CA ALA A 264 -1.58 5.90 8.32
C ALA A 264 -2.38 6.22 7.04
N PRO A 265 -2.98 5.22 6.38
CA PRO A 265 -3.88 5.48 5.27
C PRO A 265 -5.00 6.44 5.73
N GLU A 266 -5.36 7.40 4.87
CA GLU A 266 -6.43 8.38 5.16
C GLU A 266 -7.66 7.63 5.70
N ARG A 267 -8.02 7.87 6.97
CA ARG A 267 -9.37 7.56 7.44
C ARG A 267 -10.30 8.55 6.75
N LEU A 268 -10.84 8.16 5.60
CA LEU A 268 -11.83 8.92 4.83
C LEU A 268 -13.10 9.14 5.69
N GLY A 269 -13.06 10.20 6.50
CA GLY A 269 -14.14 10.61 7.37
C GLY A 269 -14.23 12.14 7.41
N ARG A 270 -15.34 12.66 6.89
CA ARG A 270 -15.76 14.08 6.81
C ARG A 270 -15.23 14.87 5.61
N GLN A 271 -15.76 14.55 4.42
CA GLN A 271 -16.08 15.64 3.49
C GLN A 271 -17.40 16.30 3.89
N ARG A 272 -17.28 17.61 4.09
CA ARG A 272 -18.29 18.60 4.40
C ARG A 272 -19.36 18.63 3.29
N GLU A 273 -20.60 18.37 3.67
CA GLU A 273 -21.79 18.53 2.83
C GLU A 273 -21.88 19.95 2.26
N ASP A 274 -21.78 20.08 0.93
CA ASP A 274 -22.58 21.08 0.21
C ASP A 274 -22.79 20.66 -1.25
N ARG A 275 -24.06 20.67 -1.67
CA ARG A 275 -24.65 20.39 -3.01
C ARG A 275 -24.72 18.90 -3.40
N THR A 276 -25.87 18.30 -3.75
CA THR A 276 -27.09 18.83 -4.40
C THR A 276 -28.28 17.88 -4.20
N ARG A 277 -29.51 18.42 -4.25
CA ARG A 277 -30.84 17.79 -4.06
C ARG A 277 -31.06 16.38 -4.65
N PRO A 278 -31.95 15.56 -4.03
CA PRO A 278 -32.33 14.23 -4.52
C PRO A 278 -33.29 14.30 -5.73
N ILE A 279 -33.09 13.39 -6.69
CA ILE A 279 -34.03 13.07 -7.78
C ILE A 279 -34.90 11.88 -7.31
N PRO A 280 -36.22 11.83 -7.59
CA PRO A 280 -37.09 10.78 -7.07
C PRO A 280 -36.83 9.42 -7.72
N ALA A 281 -36.96 8.37 -6.92
CA ALA A 281 -36.85 6.96 -7.30
C ALA A 281 -37.75 6.58 -8.48
N ALA A 282 -37.15 5.96 -9.50
CA ALA A 282 -37.89 5.23 -10.52
C ALA A 282 -38.25 3.82 -10.02
N ALA A 283 -39.40 3.34 -10.48
CA ALA A 283 -40.07 2.12 -10.07
C ALA A 283 -39.31 0.84 -10.43
N HIS A 284 -39.57 -0.22 -9.65
CA HIS A 284 -39.07 -1.59 -9.81
C HIS A 284 -39.15 -2.10 -11.27
N GLU A 285 -38.01 -2.59 -11.76
CA GLU A 285 -37.95 -3.52 -12.89
C GLU A 285 -37.94 -4.98 -12.41
N PRO A 286 -38.44 -5.94 -13.22
CA PRO A 286 -38.69 -7.30 -12.76
C PRO A 286 -37.41 -8.14 -12.72
N VAL A 287 -37.45 -9.16 -11.86
CA VAL A 287 -36.41 -10.18 -11.64
C VAL A 287 -35.88 -10.74 -12.97
N PRO A 288 -34.55 -10.74 -13.22
CA PRO A 288 -33.98 -11.33 -14.42
C PRO A 288 -34.01 -12.86 -14.38
N GLU A 289 -34.32 -13.49 -15.52
CA GLU A 289 -34.25 -14.94 -15.74
C GLU A 289 -32.80 -15.46 -15.60
N PRO A 290 -32.61 -16.73 -15.16
CA PRO A 290 -31.28 -17.29 -14.94
C PRO A 290 -30.53 -17.52 -16.28
N PRO A 291 -29.20 -17.36 -16.30
CA PRO A 291 -28.42 -17.38 -17.53
C PRO A 291 -28.21 -18.80 -18.09
N VAL A 292 -28.06 -18.83 -19.42
CA VAL A 292 -27.71 -19.98 -20.23
C VAL A 292 -26.37 -20.59 -19.77
N ALA A 293 -26.30 -21.92 -19.68
CA ALA A 293 -25.15 -22.68 -19.21
C ALA A 293 -23.84 -22.27 -19.91
N ALA A 294 -22.83 -21.91 -19.12
CA ALA A 294 -21.50 -21.56 -19.59
C ALA A 294 -20.81 -22.74 -20.30
N ALA A 295 -20.20 -22.49 -21.46
CA ALA A 295 -19.38 -23.48 -22.15
C ALA A 295 -18.21 -23.92 -21.25
N GLY A 296 -18.07 -25.23 -21.01
CA GLY A 296 -17.04 -25.78 -20.11
C GLY A 296 -17.58 -26.39 -18.80
N SER A 297 -18.87 -26.24 -18.52
CA SER A 297 -19.56 -26.86 -17.38
C SER A 297 -20.29 -28.17 -17.73
N GLU A 298 -20.10 -28.75 -18.91
CA GLU A 298 -20.78 -29.98 -19.34
C GLU A 298 -20.30 -31.24 -18.58
N ALA A 299 -21.21 -32.18 -18.32
CA ALA A 299 -20.93 -33.43 -17.61
C ALA A 299 -19.81 -34.22 -18.32
N GLY A 300 -18.67 -34.39 -17.64
CA GLY A 300 -17.50 -35.10 -18.17
C GLY A 300 -16.47 -34.23 -18.90
N TYR A 301 -16.66 -32.91 -19.00
CA TYR A 301 -15.66 -32.01 -19.59
C TYR A 301 -14.36 -31.98 -18.75
N ARG A 302 -13.23 -32.31 -19.38
CA ARG A 302 -11.87 -32.30 -18.80
C ARG A 302 -10.92 -31.40 -19.61
N GLY A 303 -11.33 -30.16 -19.84
CA GLY A 303 -10.47 -29.14 -20.44
C GLY A 303 -9.69 -28.35 -19.40
N PRO A 304 -8.61 -27.64 -19.80
CA PRO A 304 -7.81 -26.80 -18.89
C PRO A 304 -8.61 -25.65 -18.27
N TRP A 305 -9.75 -25.27 -18.87
CA TRP A 305 -10.64 -24.21 -18.41
C TRP A 305 -11.96 -24.75 -17.82
N ARG A 306 -11.94 -25.98 -17.28
CA ARG A 306 -13.12 -26.61 -16.68
C ARG A 306 -13.66 -25.76 -15.54
N ILE A 307 -14.95 -25.43 -15.57
CA ILE A 307 -15.67 -24.74 -14.50
C ILE A 307 -16.55 -25.75 -13.77
N ALA A 308 -16.36 -25.89 -12.46
CA ALA A 308 -17.19 -26.73 -11.59
C ALA A 308 -18.64 -26.22 -11.60
N ARG A 309 -19.59 -27.16 -11.70
CA ARG A 309 -21.02 -26.84 -11.61
C ARG A 309 -21.40 -26.47 -10.18
N GLU A 310 -22.54 -25.80 -10.03
CA GLU A 310 -23.07 -25.42 -8.72
C GLU A 310 -23.20 -26.65 -7.80
N GLU A 311 -23.69 -27.79 -8.29
CA GLU A 311 -23.82 -29.02 -7.51
C GLU A 311 -22.48 -29.71 -7.16
N GLU A 312 -21.40 -29.33 -7.82
CA GLU A 312 -20.05 -29.84 -7.56
C GLU A 312 -19.30 -28.99 -6.52
N ARG A 313 -19.77 -27.77 -6.25
CA ARG A 313 -19.13 -26.84 -5.31
C ARG A 313 -19.63 -27.09 -3.90
N ALA A 314 -18.72 -27.08 -2.94
CA ALA A 314 -19.09 -27.00 -1.54
C ALA A 314 -19.71 -25.63 -1.25
N GLU A 315 -20.81 -25.60 -0.49
CA GLU A 315 -21.48 -24.37 -0.07
C GLU A 315 -20.86 -23.84 1.21
N TRP A 316 -20.25 -22.67 1.15
CA TRP A 316 -19.52 -22.05 2.26
C TRP A 316 -20.14 -20.70 2.62
N ALA A 317 -20.22 -20.40 3.90
CA ALA A 317 -20.63 -19.08 4.39
C ALA A 317 -19.40 -18.23 4.71
N PHE A 318 -19.41 -16.97 4.29
CA PHE A 318 -18.43 -15.98 4.72
C PHE A 318 -18.98 -15.19 5.91
N THR A 319 -18.25 -15.20 7.02
CA THR A 319 -18.52 -14.31 8.15
C THR A 319 -17.38 -13.30 8.25
N PRO A 320 -17.62 -12.01 7.96
CA PRO A 320 -16.59 -10.97 7.96
C PRO A 320 -15.69 -11.03 9.19
N TYR A 321 -14.38 -11.06 8.94
CA TYR A 321 -13.30 -11.14 9.93
C TYR A 321 -13.31 -12.33 10.91
N VAL A 322 -14.25 -13.26 10.77
CA VAL A 322 -14.30 -14.49 11.57
C VAL A 322 -13.72 -15.65 10.77
N GLY A 323 -14.21 -15.86 9.55
CA GLY A 323 -13.80 -17.01 8.76
C GLY A 323 -14.62 -17.24 7.49
N VAL A 324 -14.22 -18.26 6.73
CA VAL A 324 -14.82 -18.66 5.46
C VAL A 324 -15.06 -20.16 5.47
N GLY A 325 -16.34 -20.56 5.42
CA GLY A 325 -16.73 -21.95 5.50
C GLY A 325 -16.21 -22.61 6.79
N PRO A 326 -15.44 -23.69 6.71
CA PRO A 326 -14.91 -24.37 7.89
C PRO A 326 -13.65 -23.66 8.46
N LEU A 327 -13.05 -22.72 7.72
CA LEU A 327 -11.82 -22.04 8.10
C LEU A 327 -12.10 -20.80 8.95
N HIS A 328 -11.27 -20.59 9.97
CA HIS A 328 -11.28 -19.38 10.79
C HIS A 328 -9.96 -18.63 10.62
N PHE A 329 -10.02 -17.31 10.52
CA PHE A 329 -8.80 -16.51 10.50
C PHE A 329 -8.01 -16.71 11.80
N GLY A 330 -6.68 -16.73 11.71
CA GLY A 330 -5.77 -17.04 12.81
C GLY A 330 -5.36 -18.52 12.92
N MET A 331 -6.00 -19.43 12.17
CA MET A 331 -5.65 -20.86 12.13
C MET A 331 -4.22 -21.09 11.57
N THR A 332 -3.56 -22.11 12.09
CA THR A 332 -2.29 -22.64 11.59
C THR A 332 -2.51 -23.60 10.41
N LEU A 333 -1.45 -23.92 9.65
CA LEU A 333 -1.52 -24.87 8.54
C LEU A 333 -2.00 -26.26 8.97
N GLU A 334 -1.61 -26.72 10.16
CA GLU A 334 -2.02 -28.02 10.71
C GLU A 334 -3.53 -28.05 11.02
N GLU A 335 -4.05 -26.97 11.63
CA GLU A 335 -5.48 -26.83 11.90
C GLU A 335 -6.30 -26.79 10.61
N ILE A 336 -5.84 -26.08 9.58
CA ILE A 336 -6.50 -26.05 8.26
C ILE A 336 -6.52 -27.44 7.63
N THR A 337 -5.37 -28.14 7.63
CA THR A 337 -5.25 -29.49 7.09
C THR A 337 -6.21 -30.46 7.79
N HIS A 338 -6.34 -30.34 9.12
CA HIS A 338 -7.25 -31.15 9.90
C HIS A 338 -8.72 -30.86 9.57
N VAL A 339 -9.08 -29.58 9.46
CA VAL A 339 -10.45 -29.12 9.24
C VAL A 339 -10.94 -29.43 7.82
N LEU A 340 -10.07 -29.28 6.81
CA LEU A 340 -10.39 -29.62 5.43
C LEU A 340 -10.29 -31.12 5.16
N GLY A 341 -9.54 -31.86 5.98
CA GLY A 341 -9.22 -33.27 5.73
C GLY A 341 -8.29 -33.48 4.53
N GLU A 342 -7.65 -32.42 4.06
CA GLU A 342 -6.78 -32.35 2.88
C GLU A 342 -5.45 -31.69 3.26
N GLY A 343 -4.33 -32.24 2.81
CA GLY A 343 -3.01 -31.60 2.94
C GLY A 343 -2.73 -30.65 1.78
N PRO A 344 -1.87 -29.62 1.97
CA PRO A 344 -1.58 -28.67 0.91
C PRO A 344 -0.85 -29.35 -0.26
N ALA A 345 -1.31 -29.07 -1.48
CA ALA A 345 -0.71 -29.56 -2.72
C ALA A 345 0.55 -28.76 -3.09
N VAL A 346 0.56 -27.47 -2.76
CA VAL A 346 1.70 -26.55 -2.92
C VAL A 346 1.80 -25.68 -1.68
N SER A 347 3.02 -25.45 -1.19
CA SER A 347 3.30 -24.47 -0.15
C SER A 347 4.52 -23.64 -0.52
N SER A 348 4.45 -22.34 -0.22
CA SER A 348 5.52 -21.38 -0.43
C SER A 348 6.00 -20.84 0.90
N TYR A 349 7.31 -20.70 1.03
CA TYR A 349 7.94 -20.16 2.23
C TYR A 349 8.92 -19.06 1.88
N SER A 350 8.87 -17.97 2.64
CA SER A 350 9.86 -16.91 2.64
C SER A 350 10.88 -17.14 3.76
N HIS A 351 12.09 -16.63 3.56
CA HIS A 351 13.13 -16.63 4.59
C HIS A 351 13.14 -15.26 5.27
N HIS A 352 12.81 -15.23 6.56
CA HIS A 352 12.91 -14.04 7.40
C HIS A 352 13.87 -14.33 8.57
N GLY A 353 15.10 -13.82 8.48
CA GLY A 353 16.17 -14.07 9.46
C GLY A 353 16.60 -15.55 9.50
N GLU A 354 16.74 -16.14 10.70
CA GLU A 354 17.07 -17.57 10.89
C GLU A 354 15.87 -18.52 10.73
N GLY A 355 14.67 -17.99 10.45
CA GLY A 355 13.41 -18.75 10.36
C GLY A 355 12.83 -18.85 8.94
N GLN A 356 12.09 -19.93 8.67
CA GLN A 356 11.20 -20.04 7.50
C GLN A 356 9.80 -19.61 7.90
N GLN A 357 9.21 -18.72 7.11
CA GLN A 357 7.82 -18.26 7.27
C GLN A 357 6.98 -18.81 6.11
N LEU A 358 5.83 -19.39 6.43
CA LEU A 358 4.88 -19.86 5.43
C LEU A 358 4.14 -18.64 4.85
N ASP A 359 4.13 -18.49 3.53
CA ASP A 359 3.46 -17.39 2.84
C ASP A 359 2.06 -17.81 2.39
N TYR A 360 1.97 -18.94 1.69
CA TYR A 360 0.70 -19.50 1.23
C TYR A 360 0.74 -21.02 1.09
N ALA A 361 -0.44 -21.61 1.05
CA ALA A 361 -0.68 -23.01 0.78
C ALA A 361 -1.92 -23.22 -0.11
N ASP A 362 -1.79 -24.04 -1.14
CA ASP A 362 -2.87 -24.40 -2.07
C ASP A 362 -3.51 -25.72 -1.69
N PHE A 363 -4.84 -25.72 -1.58
CA PHE A 363 -5.66 -26.90 -1.33
C PHE A 363 -6.49 -27.17 -2.58
N THR A 364 -6.01 -28.10 -3.41
CA THR A 364 -6.55 -28.33 -4.75
C THR A 364 -7.87 -29.09 -4.77
N GLU A 365 -8.13 -29.97 -3.79
CA GLU A 365 -9.42 -30.67 -3.68
C GLU A 365 -10.50 -29.71 -3.20
N SER A 366 -10.16 -28.84 -2.24
CA SER A 366 -11.03 -27.78 -1.74
C SER A 366 -11.13 -26.59 -2.68
N GLY A 367 -10.18 -26.41 -3.62
CA GLY A 367 -10.14 -25.31 -4.59
C GLY A 367 -9.92 -23.94 -3.94
N ILE A 368 -9.05 -23.87 -2.93
CA ILE A 368 -8.72 -22.61 -2.24
C ILE A 368 -7.21 -22.41 -2.11
N ARG A 369 -6.82 -21.14 -1.92
CA ARG A 369 -5.49 -20.77 -1.44
C ARG A 369 -5.61 -20.09 -0.09
N ALA A 370 -4.87 -20.61 0.88
CA ALA A 370 -4.71 -20.02 2.21
C ALA A 370 -3.43 -19.20 2.24
N LEU A 371 -3.49 -17.98 2.76
CA LEU A 371 -2.32 -17.11 2.91
C LEU A 371 -2.08 -16.78 4.38
N PHE A 372 -0.81 -16.71 4.75
CA PHE A 372 -0.37 -16.69 6.13
C PHE A 372 0.51 -15.48 6.43
N HIS A 373 0.40 -14.98 7.65
CA HIS A 373 1.28 -13.98 8.25
C HIS A 373 1.58 -14.45 9.67
N ASP A 374 2.85 -14.41 10.06
CA ASP A 374 3.37 -15.00 11.29
C ASP A 374 2.88 -16.45 11.56
N GLY A 375 2.78 -17.24 10.48
CA GLY A 375 2.31 -18.63 10.54
C GLY A 375 0.81 -18.81 10.78
N ARG A 376 0.02 -17.75 10.70
CA ARG A 376 -1.44 -17.74 10.94
C ARG A 376 -2.21 -17.28 9.71
N LEU A 377 -3.37 -17.90 9.48
CA LEU A 377 -4.26 -17.62 8.36
C LEU A 377 -4.77 -16.18 8.41
N GLY A 378 -4.42 -15.37 7.42
CA GLY A 378 -4.91 -14.00 7.30
C GLY A 378 -5.75 -13.75 6.05
N CYS A 379 -5.62 -14.59 5.02
CA CYS A 379 -6.47 -14.51 3.83
C CYS A 379 -6.82 -15.88 3.26
N VAL A 380 -8.03 -15.99 2.70
CA VAL A 380 -8.47 -17.13 1.90
C VAL A 380 -8.91 -16.63 0.53
N ALA A 381 -8.31 -17.15 -0.53
CA ALA A 381 -8.77 -16.93 -1.90
C ALA A 381 -9.52 -18.18 -2.38
N ALA A 382 -10.76 -18.02 -2.84
CA ALA A 382 -11.54 -19.11 -3.43
C ALA A 382 -11.37 -19.13 -4.94
N ASP A 383 -10.95 -20.25 -5.52
CA ASP A 383 -10.75 -20.37 -6.96
C ASP A 383 -12.10 -20.23 -7.71
N ALA A 384 -12.14 -19.40 -8.76
CA ALA A 384 -13.37 -19.13 -9.47
C ALA A 384 -13.86 -20.32 -10.31
N LEU A 385 -12.96 -21.24 -10.70
CA LEU A 385 -13.26 -22.40 -11.54
C LEU A 385 -13.70 -23.60 -10.71
N THR A 386 -12.97 -23.92 -9.63
CA THR A 386 -13.15 -25.17 -8.88
C THR A 386 -13.38 -24.97 -7.39
N GLY A 387 -13.22 -23.75 -6.88
CA GLY A 387 -13.39 -23.44 -5.45
C GLY A 387 -14.83 -23.52 -4.95
N PRO A 388 -15.02 -23.42 -3.63
CA PRO A 388 -16.32 -23.50 -3.01
C PRO A 388 -17.19 -22.31 -3.41
N GLN A 389 -18.50 -22.53 -3.46
CA GLN A 389 -19.46 -21.45 -3.61
C GLN A 389 -19.55 -20.72 -2.28
N VAL A 390 -18.83 -19.61 -2.14
CA VAL A 390 -18.88 -18.81 -0.92
C VAL A 390 -20.02 -17.81 -1.03
N ARG A 391 -20.83 -17.71 0.02
CA ARG A 391 -21.95 -16.78 0.13
C ARG A 391 -21.75 -15.82 1.29
N LEU A 392 -22.11 -14.56 1.08
CA LEU A 392 -22.34 -13.59 2.13
C LEU A 392 -23.84 -13.30 2.19
N ASP A 393 -24.45 -13.55 3.35
CA ASP A 393 -25.91 -13.65 3.53
C ASP A 393 -26.54 -14.72 2.62
N ALA A 394 -27.00 -14.33 1.43
CA ALA A 394 -27.57 -15.23 0.42
C ALA A 394 -26.89 -15.11 -0.96
N VAL A 395 -25.97 -14.17 -1.11
CA VAL A 395 -25.42 -13.80 -2.41
C VAL A 395 -24.17 -14.62 -2.71
N PRO A 396 -24.13 -15.32 -3.86
CA PRO A 396 -22.95 -16.06 -4.27
C PRO A 396 -21.84 -15.09 -4.70
N LEU A 397 -20.62 -15.34 -4.22
CA LEU A 397 -19.45 -14.51 -4.47
C LEU A 397 -18.40 -15.19 -5.35
N THR A 398 -18.26 -16.52 -5.28
CA THR A 398 -17.29 -17.29 -6.06
C THR A 398 -17.88 -17.74 -7.40
N GLY A 399 -17.13 -17.62 -8.48
CA GLY A 399 -17.52 -18.20 -9.77
C GLY A 399 -18.71 -17.53 -10.45
N CYS A 400 -19.07 -16.31 -10.05
CA CYS A 400 -20.23 -15.57 -10.56
C CYS A 400 -19.82 -14.60 -11.68
N ALA A 401 -20.79 -14.09 -12.43
CA ALA A 401 -20.53 -12.97 -13.34
C ALA A 401 -20.22 -11.71 -12.51
N PRO A 402 -19.13 -10.96 -12.79
CA PRO A 402 -18.76 -9.77 -12.02
C PRO A 402 -19.90 -8.75 -11.86
N SER A 403 -20.70 -8.54 -12.91
CA SER A 403 -21.84 -7.62 -12.89
C SER A 403 -22.93 -8.02 -11.88
N GLN A 404 -23.15 -9.32 -11.65
CA GLN A 404 -24.15 -9.78 -10.67
C GLN A 404 -23.71 -9.50 -9.23
N VAL A 405 -22.40 -9.62 -8.97
CA VAL A 405 -21.81 -9.35 -7.67
C VAL A 405 -21.72 -7.83 -7.45
N GLU A 406 -21.40 -7.07 -8.49
CA GLU A 406 -21.43 -5.59 -8.50
C GLU A 406 -22.83 -5.05 -8.19
N ASP A 407 -23.88 -5.55 -8.86
CA ASP A 407 -25.26 -5.13 -8.63
C ASP A 407 -25.66 -5.28 -7.16
N TRP A 408 -25.21 -6.34 -6.48
CA TRP A 408 -25.48 -6.50 -5.05
C TRP A 408 -24.64 -5.56 -4.19
N LEU A 409 -23.35 -5.41 -4.49
CA LEU A 409 -22.41 -4.62 -3.69
C LEU A 409 -22.68 -3.12 -3.76
N VAL A 410 -23.08 -2.60 -4.93
CA VAL A 410 -23.39 -1.17 -5.14
C VAL A 410 -24.67 -0.74 -4.41
N HIS A 411 -25.62 -1.66 -4.21
CA HIS A 411 -26.89 -1.38 -3.53
C HIS A 411 -26.86 -1.69 -2.03
N ARG A 412 -25.75 -2.26 -1.53
CA ARG A 412 -25.54 -2.43 -0.09
C ARG A 412 -25.24 -1.07 0.53
N PRO A 413 -25.79 -0.73 1.72
CA PRO A 413 -25.33 0.42 2.48
C PRO A 413 -23.90 0.16 2.96
N THR A 414 -22.91 0.54 2.15
CA THR A 414 -21.50 0.54 2.54
C THR A 414 -21.27 1.69 3.52
N ARG A 415 -20.50 1.44 4.58
CA ARG A 415 -19.98 2.53 5.41
C ARG A 415 -19.19 3.49 4.48
N PRO A 416 -19.29 4.82 4.66
CA PRO A 416 -18.43 5.75 3.92
C PRO A 416 -16.96 5.34 4.07
N GLY A 417 -16.24 5.18 2.95
CA GLY A 417 -14.86 4.67 2.95
C GLY A 417 -14.70 3.14 3.00
N GLY A 418 -15.79 2.37 2.99
CA GLY A 418 -15.76 0.91 2.98
C GLY A 418 -15.36 0.31 1.64
N LEU A 419 -15.54 1.02 0.51
CA LEU A 419 -15.11 0.59 -0.82
C LEU A 419 -13.80 1.30 -1.22
N ALA A 420 -12.78 0.50 -1.52
CA ALA A 420 -11.50 0.88 -2.11
C ALA A 420 -11.24 0.06 -3.39
N TYR A 421 -10.14 0.33 -4.08
CA TYR A 421 -9.71 -0.45 -5.24
C TYR A 421 -8.28 -0.92 -5.04
N SER A 422 -8.00 -2.16 -5.43
CA SER A 422 -6.65 -2.73 -5.44
C SER A 422 -5.79 -2.05 -6.52
N VAL A 423 -4.47 -2.25 -6.46
CA VAL A 423 -3.53 -1.82 -7.51
C VAL A 423 -3.82 -2.45 -8.89
N ALA A 424 -4.51 -3.59 -8.91
CA ALA A 424 -4.99 -4.24 -10.12
C ALA A 424 -6.35 -3.72 -10.60
N GLY A 425 -6.96 -2.77 -9.87
CA GLY A 425 -8.26 -2.20 -10.16
C GLY A 425 -9.45 -3.03 -9.67
N ASP A 426 -9.22 -4.02 -8.81
CA ASP A 426 -10.27 -4.88 -8.24
C ASP A 426 -10.95 -4.18 -7.05
N PRO A 427 -12.29 -4.18 -6.92
CA PRO A 427 -12.99 -3.57 -5.79
C PRO A 427 -12.73 -4.31 -4.46
N VAL A 428 -12.48 -3.54 -3.40
CA VAL A 428 -12.17 -4.02 -2.05
C VAL A 428 -13.15 -3.39 -1.05
N PHE A 429 -13.85 -4.23 -0.32
CA PHE A 429 -14.81 -3.89 0.72
C PHE A 429 -14.13 -4.07 2.08
N ALA A 430 -13.44 -3.01 2.51
CA ALA A 430 -12.68 -2.99 3.75
C ALA A 430 -13.59 -3.32 4.94
N ASP A 431 -14.83 -2.82 4.98
CA ASP A 431 -15.82 -3.08 6.04
C ASP A 431 -16.26 -4.54 6.17
N LEU A 432 -15.98 -5.35 5.13
CA LEU A 432 -16.28 -6.77 5.09
C LEU A 432 -15.04 -7.65 5.18
N GLY A 433 -13.84 -7.10 4.94
CA GLY A 433 -12.65 -7.90 4.67
C GLY A 433 -12.83 -8.72 3.38
N LEU A 434 -13.32 -8.10 2.31
CA LEU A 434 -13.64 -8.80 1.06
C LEU A 434 -13.06 -8.04 -0.15
N ALA A 435 -12.22 -8.68 -0.96
CA ALA A 435 -11.83 -8.17 -2.26
C ALA A 435 -12.44 -9.06 -3.37
N ILE A 436 -13.06 -8.45 -4.37
CA ILE A 436 -13.65 -9.18 -5.50
C ILE A 436 -12.73 -9.05 -6.69
N ARG A 437 -11.96 -10.10 -6.96
CA ARG A 437 -11.12 -10.19 -8.16
C ARG A 437 -11.86 -10.90 -9.27
N SER A 438 -11.30 -10.82 -10.46
CA SER A 438 -11.77 -11.59 -11.61
C SER A 438 -10.73 -12.62 -12.07
N GLN A 439 -11.21 -13.79 -12.50
CA GLN A 439 -10.39 -14.86 -13.05
C GLN A 439 -10.98 -15.27 -14.41
N ARG A 440 -10.11 -15.39 -15.41
CA ARG A 440 -10.51 -15.72 -16.78
C ARG A 440 -10.53 -17.24 -16.98
N ALA A 441 -11.57 -17.72 -17.66
CA ALA A 441 -11.81 -19.11 -18.02
C ALA A 441 -12.06 -19.20 -19.53
N GLY A 442 -10.98 -19.25 -20.32
CA GLY A 442 -11.10 -19.11 -21.78
C GLY A 442 -11.68 -17.75 -22.15
N ASP A 443 -12.91 -17.70 -22.69
CA ASP A 443 -13.57 -16.44 -23.08
C ASP A 443 -14.51 -15.86 -22.01
N ILE A 444 -14.59 -16.51 -20.84
CA ILE A 444 -15.48 -16.12 -19.75
C ILE A 444 -14.65 -15.51 -18.61
N VAL A 445 -15.23 -14.54 -17.90
CA VAL A 445 -14.63 -13.93 -16.70
C VAL A 445 -15.56 -14.20 -15.52
N LEU A 446 -14.99 -14.73 -14.44
CA LEU A 446 -15.72 -15.12 -13.22
C LEU A 446 -15.12 -14.46 -11.99
N THR A 447 -15.91 -14.27 -10.94
CA THR A 447 -15.44 -13.70 -9.68
C THR A 447 -14.59 -14.68 -8.87
N ARG A 448 -13.44 -14.19 -8.40
CA ARG A 448 -12.51 -14.90 -7.51
C ARG A 448 -12.38 -14.07 -6.22
N PRO A 449 -13.22 -14.33 -5.20
CA PRO A 449 -13.21 -13.53 -3.99
C PRO A 449 -12.01 -13.86 -3.09
N LEU A 450 -11.46 -12.83 -2.47
CA LEU A 450 -10.44 -12.90 -1.43
C LEU A 450 -11.07 -12.41 -0.12
N PHE A 451 -10.98 -13.23 0.91
CA PHE A 451 -11.52 -12.97 2.24
C PHE A 451 -10.37 -12.70 3.20
N LEU A 452 -10.42 -11.57 3.89
CA LEU A 452 -9.31 -10.95 4.60
C LEU A 452 -9.65 -10.78 6.09
N LEU A 453 -8.67 -10.98 6.97
CA LEU A 453 -8.72 -10.55 8.36
C LEU A 453 -8.61 -9.01 8.46
N HIS A 454 -9.18 -8.42 9.50
CA HIS A 454 -9.26 -6.95 9.66
C HIS A 454 -7.89 -6.27 9.62
N ASP A 455 -6.90 -6.86 10.29
CA ASP A 455 -5.52 -6.34 10.41
C ASP A 455 -4.68 -6.53 9.13
N TRP A 456 -5.22 -7.20 8.11
CA TRP A 456 -4.57 -7.41 6.80
C TRP A 456 -4.92 -6.35 5.77
N LEU A 457 -5.89 -5.47 6.04
CA LEU A 457 -6.30 -4.39 5.14
C LEU A 457 -5.25 -3.26 5.01
N ASP A 458 -4.28 -3.22 5.93
CA ASP A 458 -3.16 -2.26 5.92
C ASP A 458 -1.96 -2.72 5.07
N LEU A 459 -1.97 -3.92 4.49
CA LEU A 459 -0.79 -4.47 3.81
C LEU A 459 -1.06 -4.85 2.34
N TRP A 460 -1.10 -3.80 1.52
CA TRP A 460 -0.95 -3.86 0.05
C TRP A 460 0.38 -4.49 -0.42
N HIS A 461 1.24 -4.93 0.53
CA HIS A 461 2.51 -5.63 0.35
C HIS A 461 2.51 -7.10 0.82
N ALA A 462 1.47 -7.58 1.53
CA ALA A 462 1.47 -8.93 2.14
C ALA A 462 0.85 -10.05 1.30
N LEU A 463 0.15 -9.72 0.20
CA LEU A 463 -0.32 -10.72 -0.75
C LEU A 463 0.81 -11.05 -1.74
N PRO A 464 1.25 -12.32 -1.87
CA PRO A 464 2.30 -12.74 -2.80
C PRO A 464 2.05 -12.23 -4.20
N SER A 465 3.11 -11.85 -4.91
CA SER A 465 3.03 -11.34 -6.29
C SER A 465 2.27 -12.29 -7.24
N GLU A 466 2.33 -13.58 -6.95
CA GLU A 466 1.68 -14.68 -7.63
C GLU A 466 0.16 -14.58 -7.57
N GLU A 467 -0.41 -14.00 -6.51
CA GLU A 467 -1.84 -13.70 -6.48
C GLU A 467 -2.19 -12.68 -7.55
N TRP A 468 -1.39 -11.63 -7.70
CA TRP A 468 -1.65 -10.53 -8.64
C TRP A 468 -1.36 -10.88 -10.11
N ASN A 469 -0.51 -11.89 -10.33
CA ASN A 469 -0.01 -12.28 -11.66
C ASN A 469 -0.64 -13.56 -12.24
N CYS A 470 -1.64 -14.16 -11.58
CA CYS A 470 -2.44 -15.25 -12.17
C CYS A 470 -3.33 -14.70 -13.30
N SER A 471 -2.74 -14.55 -14.49
CA SER A 471 -3.42 -14.29 -15.75
C SER A 471 -3.81 -15.57 -16.48
#